data_AF-A0A2W4JNQ7-F1
#
_entry.id   AF-A0A2W4JNQ7-F1
#
_cell.length_a   1.000
_cell.length_b   1.000
_cell.length_c   1.000
_cell.angle_alpha   90.00
_cell.angle_beta   90.00
_cell.angle_gamma   90.00
#
_symmetry.space_group_name_H-M   'P 1'
#
loop_
_entity.id
_entity.type
_entity.pdbx_description
1 polymer ?
#
loop_
_entity_poly.entity_id
_entity_poly.type
_entity_poly.pdbx_seq_one_letter_code
_entity_poly.pdbx_strand_id
1 'polypeptide(L)'
;MLLQRLVEYAKTAEESLPPFYTRKPVRFLLRIANDGTPLSGLRDTADPAAGRRMGVERVVPWVTRASDIRAVLAVDTVEYVFGWVVDSNVKPERVAKQHEAFRQLIDEWAEADPDSPARAIAAFYAAGHHRAISPPEKCSRTDLVAFEVNGQIASDHESAQRFWAKVAAGRKGLGRSGLCLVCGQVRDLLQTIPQQIPRRLLPGATQNASLVSVNEAVHGYELTKFLAYTPICITCGLTIISQLTALLEDRKHSVRFAGQGAAMAWWVVGESTFDIEEIFNTDDPKKVRKLLAAPAKGRPPTANIGSTFCSVTVSGNVARTVVRDWIEQPLPQIEDNLCRWFDDHLIVDWSGELTYVRLDQMVRVAGR
;
A
#
# COMPACT_ATOMS: atom_id res chain seq x y z
N MET A 1 -2.70 -19.57 -6.60
CA MET A 1 -3.72 -18.47 -6.77
C MET A 1 -3.05 -17.12 -6.50
N LEU A 2 -3.24 -16.12 -7.37
CA LEU A 2 -2.66 -14.76 -7.24
C LEU A 2 -2.70 -14.17 -5.82
N LEU A 3 -3.88 -14.11 -5.20
CA LEU A 3 -4.05 -13.48 -3.88
C LEU A 3 -3.26 -14.20 -2.77
N GLN A 4 -3.16 -15.54 -2.86
CA GLN A 4 -2.34 -16.35 -1.95
C GLN A 4 -0.86 -16.04 -2.10
N ARG A 5 -0.37 -15.97 -3.35
CA ARG A 5 1.04 -15.70 -3.64
C ARG A 5 1.48 -14.30 -3.20
N LEU A 6 0.60 -13.31 -3.25
CA LEU A 6 0.85 -11.99 -2.67
C LEU A 6 0.97 -12.04 -1.13
N VAL A 7 0.12 -12.84 -0.46
CA VAL A 7 0.19 -13.01 1.00
C VAL A 7 1.42 -13.81 1.43
N GLU A 8 1.83 -14.81 0.64
CA GLU A 8 3.05 -15.58 0.87
C GLU A 8 4.31 -14.72 0.70
N TYR A 9 4.36 -13.91 -0.36
CA TYR A 9 5.46 -12.96 -0.59
C TYR A 9 5.63 -11.95 0.55
N ALA A 10 4.53 -11.53 1.18
CA ALA A 10 4.59 -10.63 2.34
C ALA A 10 5.39 -11.20 3.52
N LYS A 11 5.49 -12.53 3.65
CA LYS A 11 6.25 -13.17 4.75
C LYS A 11 7.75 -13.06 4.54
N THR A 12 8.20 -12.85 3.32
CA THR A 12 9.61 -12.73 2.93
C THR A 12 10.03 -11.28 2.68
N ALA A 13 9.09 -10.35 2.56
CA ALA A 13 9.37 -8.92 2.40
C ALA A 13 9.79 -8.28 3.75
N GLU A 14 10.93 -7.61 3.78
CA GLU A 14 11.53 -7.03 5.00
C GLU A 14 10.71 -5.86 5.62
N GLU A 15 9.71 -5.32 4.91
CA GLU A 15 8.99 -4.13 5.36
C GLU A 15 7.46 -4.30 5.22
N SER A 16 6.82 -4.90 6.22
CA SER A 16 5.35 -4.96 6.29
C SER A 16 4.80 -3.80 7.13
N LEU A 17 3.89 -3.01 6.56
CA LEU A 17 3.20 -1.94 7.30
C LEU A 17 2.21 -2.55 8.32
N PRO A 18 2.01 -1.93 9.49
CA PRO A 18 0.96 -2.35 10.41
C PRO A 18 -0.43 -2.37 9.74
N PRO A 19 -1.36 -3.24 10.16
CA PRO A 19 -2.70 -3.29 9.59
C PRO A 19 -3.40 -1.93 9.62
N PHE A 20 -4.00 -1.53 8.49
CA PHE A 20 -4.65 -0.22 8.30
C PHE A 20 -3.72 0.99 8.46
N TYR A 21 -2.43 0.83 8.18
CA TYR A 21 -1.50 1.94 8.01
C TYR A 21 -1.13 2.13 6.52
N THR A 22 -0.69 3.33 6.18
CA THR A 22 -0.16 3.68 4.85
C THR A 22 0.89 4.79 4.99
N ARG A 23 1.73 4.96 3.96
CA ARG A 23 2.61 6.13 3.88
C ARG A 23 1.81 7.37 3.44
N LYS A 24 1.91 8.47 4.20
CA LYS A 24 1.37 9.80 3.86
C LYS A 24 2.33 10.89 4.27
N PRO A 25 2.39 12.02 3.53
CA PRO A 25 3.05 13.21 4.02
C PRO A 25 2.26 13.80 5.20
N VAL A 26 2.91 13.93 6.35
CA VAL A 26 2.38 14.67 7.50
C VAL A 26 2.90 16.10 7.41
N ARG A 27 2.01 17.09 7.35
CA ARG A 27 2.39 18.50 7.16
C ARG A 27 2.87 19.10 8.48
N PHE A 28 2.10 18.93 9.55
CA PHE A 28 2.36 19.57 10.83
C PHE A 28 2.58 18.56 11.97
N LEU A 29 3.47 18.90 12.90
CA LEU A 29 3.63 18.19 14.16
C LEU A 29 3.17 19.07 15.31
N LEU A 30 2.31 18.52 16.17
CA LEU A 30 1.91 19.14 17.44
C LEU A 30 2.61 18.40 18.58
N ARG A 31 3.56 19.08 19.23
CA ARG A 31 4.34 18.52 20.34
C ARG A 31 3.66 18.85 21.66
N ILE A 32 3.34 17.83 22.44
CA ILE A 32 2.72 17.98 23.76
C ILE A 32 3.50 17.22 24.83
N ALA A 33 3.42 17.70 26.06
CA ALA A 33 3.92 17.02 27.25
C ALA A 33 2.93 15.94 27.73
N ASN A 34 3.35 15.11 28.69
CA ASN A 34 2.55 14.03 29.26
C ASN A 34 1.23 14.46 29.93
N ASP A 35 1.18 15.71 30.39
CA ASP A 35 0.00 16.33 31.00
C ASP A 35 -0.94 16.98 29.96
N GLY A 36 -0.58 16.90 28.67
CA GLY A 36 -1.33 17.53 27.59
C GLY A 36 -0.93 18.98 27.29
N THR A 37 0.03 19.55 28.01
CA THR A 37 0.50 20.92 27.76
C THR A 37 1.22 21.00 26.41
N PRO A 38 0.85 21.93 25.49
CA PRO A 38 1.60 22.16 24.26
C PRO A 38 3.00 22.69 24.56
N LEU A 39 4.02 22.05 23.99
CA LEU A 39 5.41 22.47 24.15
C LEU A 39 5.80 23.61 23.19
N SER A 40 5.08 23.71 22.07
CA SER A 40 5.26 24.74 21.05
C SER A 40 3.99 24.87 20.20
N GLY A 41 3.96 25.87 19.32
CA GLY A 41 3.01 25.89 18.21
C GLY A 41 3.22 24.74 17.23
N LEU A 42 2.38 24.70 16.18
CA LEU A 42 2.50 23.72 15.11
C LEU A 42 3.84 23.85 14.38
N ARG A 43 4.60 22.76 14.35
CA ARG A 43 5.83 22.68 13.55
C ARG A 43 5.50 22.23 12.14
N ASP A 44 5.70 23.11 11.17
CA ASP A 44 5.66 22.75 9.76
C ASP A 44 6.86 21.88 9.39
N THR A 45 6.60 20.77 8.71
CA THR A 45 7.62 19.81 8.27
C THR A 45 7.81 19.81 6.77
N ALA A 46 7.09 20.66 6.03
CA ALA A 46 7.31 20.77 4.61
C ALA A 46 8.61 21.48 4.29
N ASP A 47 9.30 20.93 3.30
CA ASP A 47 10.54 21.47 2.79
C ASP A 47 10.50 21.39 1.26
N PRO A 48 10.10 22.48 0.57
CA PRO A 48 10.12 22.53 -0.88
C PRO A 48 11.51 22.31 -1.49
N ALA A 49 12.57 22.75 -0.81
CA ALA A 49 13.95 22.62 -1.29
C ALA A 49 14.42 21.15 -1.27
N ALA A 50 13.97 20.38 -0.27
CA ALA A 50 14.20 18.94 -0.19
C ALA A 50 13.14 18.09 -0.92
N GLY A 51 12.29 18.69 -1.76
CA GLY A 51 11.23 17.97 -2.49
C GLY A 51 10.05 17.50 -1.64
N ARG A 52 9.99 17.87 -0.35
CA ARG A 52 8.96 17.51 0.64
C ARG A 52 7.91 18.61 0.76
N ARG A 53 7.38 19.10 -0.36
CA ARG A 53 6.45 20.24 -0.39
C ARG A 53 5.18 20.04 0.46
N MET A 54 4.75 18.80 0.65
CA MET A 54 3.52 18.45 1.39
C MET A 54 3.79 18.03 2.84
N GLY A 55 5.06 18.01 3.28
CA GLY A 55 5.46 17.48 4.59
C GLY A 55 6.35 16.25 4.49
N VAL A 56 6.73 15.71 5.63
CA VAL A 56 7.57 14.51 5.73
C VAL A 56 6.70 13.25 5.62
N GLU A 57 7.10 12.30 4.76
CA GLU A 57 6.42 11.01 4.68
C GLU A 57 6.56 10.21 5.98
N ARG A 58 5.43 9.72 6.48
CA ARG A 58 5.34 8.88 7.68
C ARG A 58 4.37 7.73 7.44
N VAL A 59 4.58 6.63 8.16
CA VAL A 59 3.67 5.50 8.24
C VAL A 59 2.57 5.88 9.23
N VAL A 60 1.35 6.09 8.75
CA VAL A 60 0.24 6.62 9.57
C VAL A 60 -0.99 5.72 9.48
N PRO A 61 -1.84 5.69 10.52
CA PRO A 61 -3.16 5.09 10.47
C PRO A 61 -3.95 5.63 9.28
N TRP A 62 -4.71 4.78 8.59
CA TRP A 62 -5.52 5.21 7.46
C TRP A 62 -6.68 4.27 7.13
N VAL A 63 -7.82 4.86 6.82
CA VAL A 63 -8.95 4.21 6.14
C VAL A 63 -9.53 5.17 5.12
N THR A 64 -9.98 4.65 3.97
CA THR A 64 -10.65 5.48 2.96
C THR A 64 -11.92 6.10 3.55
N ARG A 65 -11.98 7.44 3.51
CA ARG A 65 -13.13 8.25 3.89
C ARG A 65 -14.04 8.41 2.68
N ALA A 66 -15.30 7.99 2.80
CA ALA A 66 -16.34 8.31 1.83
C ALA A 66 -17.00 9.64 2.22
N SER A 67 -18.31 9.80 1.98
CA SER A 67 -19.09 10.94 2.46
C SER A 67 -19.20 11.01 3.99
N ASP A 68 -18.95 9.90 4.69
CA ASP A 68 -19.12 9.78 6.15
C ASP A 68 -17.99 10.46 6.94
N ILE A 69 -18.31 10.89 8.15
CA ILE A 69 -17.34 11.39 9.12
C ILE A 69 -16.60 10.20 9.71
N ARG A 70 -15.29 10.11 9.47
CA ARG A 70 -14.43 9.00 9.91
C ARG A 70 -13.07 9.54 10.33
N ALA A 71 -12.93 9.82 11.62
CA ALA A 71 -11.67 10.23 12.22
C ALA A 71 -10.61 9.12 12.13
N VAL A 72 -9.35 9.50 12.01
CA VAL A 72 -8.19 8.62 11.99
C VAL A 72 -7.36 8.85 13.24
N LEU A 73 -6.86 7.77 13.85
CA LEU A 73 -6.25 7.83 15.18
C LEU A 73 -4.96 8.67 15.17
N ALA A 74 -4.88 9.66 16.06
CA ALA A 74 -3.70 10.48 16.39
C ALA A 74 -3.02 11.25 15.23
N VAL A 75 -3.46 11.06 13.99
CA VAL A 75 -3.03 11.80 12.80
C VAL A 75 -4.23 12.06 11.90
N ASP A 76 -4.62 13.33 11.77
CA ASP A 76 -5.76 13.71 10.96
C ASP A 76 -5.59 15.13 10.40
N THR A 77 -6.51 15.57 9.55
CA THR A 77 -6.49 16.92 9.00
C THR A 77 -6.80 17.95 10.08
N VAL A 78 -6.42 19.20 9.85
CA VAL A 78 -6.71 20.31 10.78
C VAL A 78 -8.20 20.47 11.11
N GLU A 79 -9.10 20.08 10.20
CA GLU A 79 -10.56 20.07 10.44
C GLU A 79 -10.93 19.09 11.57
N TYR A 80 -10.32 17.90 11.58
CA TYR A 80 -10.55 16.90 12.63
C TYR A 80 -9.76 17.22 13.91
N VAL A 81 -8.51 17.67 13.80
CA VAL A 81 -7.66 17.88 14.98
C VAL A 81 -8.05 19.13 15.77
N PHE A 82 -8.44 20.22 15.09
CA PHE A 82 -8.71 21.51 15.72
C PHE A 82 -10.12 22.06 15.49
N GLY A 83 -10.91 21.48 14.58
CA GLY A 83 -12.22 22.03 14.20
C GLY A 83 -12.11 23.29 13.34
N TRP A 84 -10.99 23.53 12.68
CA TRP A 84 -10.81 24.72 11.83
C TRP A 84 -11.51 24.58 10.49
N VAL A 85 -12.29 25.61 10.12
CA VAL A 85 -12.92 25.69 8.79
C VAL A 85 -11.94 26.39 7.84
N VAL A 86 -11.24 25.61 7.02
CA VAL A 86 -10.18 26.11 6.12
C VAL A 86 -10.69 26.44 4.72
N ASP A 87 -11.92 26.02 4.38
CA ASP A 87 -12.56 26.21 3.08
C ASP A 87 -14.01 26.65 3.29
N SER A 88 -14.38 27.75 2.66
CA SER A 88 -15.72 28.33 2.77
C SER A 88 -16.81 27.42 2.20
N ASN A 89 -16.46 26.43 1.36
CA ASN A 89 -17.42 25.47 0.81
C ASN A 89 -17.80 24.35 1.79
N VAL A 90 -17.18 24.29 2.97
CA VAL A 90 -17.47 23.28 3.99
C VAL A 90 -18.38 23.86 5.05
N LYS A 91 -19.47 23.14 5.33
CA LYS A 91 -20.39 23.53 6.41
C LYS A 91 -19.68 23.45 7.77
N PRO A 92 -19.62 24.55 8.56
CA PRO A 92 -18.98 24.54 9.89
C PRO A 92 -19.51 23.45 10.83
N GLU A 93 -20.82 23.16 10.77
CA GLU A 93 -21.45 22.08 11.54
C GLU A 93 -20.85 20.70 11.24
N ARG A 94 -20.43 20.45 9.99
CA ARG A 94 -19.78 19.19 9.61
C ARG A 94 -18.39 19.12 10.24
N VAL A 95 -17.64 20.21 10.23
CA VAL A 95 -16.30 20.31 10.82
C VAL A 95 -16.35 20.12 12.34
N ALA A 96 -17.36 20.69 13.01
CA ALA A 96 -17.59 20.44 14.43
C ALA A 96 -17.80 18.94 14.74
N LYS A 97 -18.61 18.25 13.93
CA LYS A 97 -18.82 16.80 14.07
C LYS A 97 -17.57 15.96 13.74
N GLN A 98 -16.74 16.42 12.81
CA GLN A 98 -15.45 15.79 12.52
C GLN A 98 -14.50 15.89 13.71
N HIS A 99 -14.41 17.09 14.28
CA HIS A 99 -13.59 17.34 15.46
C HIS A 99 -14.05 16.52 16.66
N GLU A 100 -15.35 16.47 16.91
CA GLU A 100 -15.93 15.65 17.97
C GLU A 100 -15.61 14.16 17.78
N ALA A 101 -15.80 13.63 16.57
CA ALA A 101 -15.47 12.24 16.26
C ALA A 101 -13.99 11.91 16.45
N PHE A 102 -13.09 12.88 16.23
CA PHE A 102 -11.67 12.71 16.50
C PHE A 102 -11.37 12.67 17.99
N ARG A 103 -11.95 13.59 18.76
CA ARG A 103 -11.79 13.62 20.23
C ARG A 103 -12.32 12.35 20.88
N GLN A 104 -13.52 11.93 20.52
CA GLN A 104 -14.10 10.67 20.99
C GLN A 104 -13.17 9.48 20.70
N LEU A 105 -12.57 9.42 19.51
CA LEU A 105 -11.63 8.34 19.16
C LEU A 105 -10.36 8.35 20.04
N ILE A 106 -9.87 9.53 20.44
CA ILE A 106 -8.74 9.66 21.36
C ILE A 106 -9.16 9.23 22.77
N ASP A 107 -10.34 9.65 23.23
CA ASP A 107 -10.86 9.28 24.55
C ASP A 107 -11.04 7.75 24.66
N GLU A 108 -11.64 7.11 23.65
CA GLU A 108 -11.76 5.65 23.58
C GLU A 108 -10.39 4.95 23.57
N TRP A 109 -9.37 5.55 22.95
CA TRP A 109 -8.01 5.01 22.97
C TRP A 109 -7.37 5.13 24.36
N ALA A 110 -7.54 6.28 25.03
CA ALA A 110 -7.04 6.51 26.38
C ALA A 110 -7.72 5.61 27.42
N GLU A 111 -9.01 5.32 27.25
CA GLU A 111 -9.74 4.35 28.08
C GLU A 111 -9.25 2.92 27.85
N ALA A 112 -8.99 2.54 26.59
CA ALA A 112 -8.53 1.21 26.25
C ALA A 112 -7.09 0.92 26.72
N ASP A 113 -6.25 1.96 26.81
CA ASP A 113 -4.85 1.85 27.27
C ASP A 113 -4.40 3.15 27.97
N PRO A 114 -4.60 3.25 29.30
CA PRO A 114 -4.30 4.46 30.08
C PRO A 114 -2.83 4.87 30.13
N ASP A 115 -1.91 3.94 29.88
CA ASP A 115 -0.46 4.20 29.87
C ASP A 115 0.05 4.63 28.48
N SER A 116 -0.83 4.66 27.49
CA SER A 116 -0.50 5.08 26.14
C SER A 116 -0.37 6.61 25.99
N PRO A 117 0.23 7.10 24.89
CA PRO A 117 0.26 8.53 24.56
C PRO A 117 -1.14 9.18 24.45
N ALA A 118 -2.20 8.38 24.30
CA ALA A 118 -3.57 8.85 24.23
C ALA A 118 -3.97 9.69 25.43
N ARG A 119 -3.51 9.34 26.64
CA ARG A 119 -3.85 10.06 27.86
C ARG A 119 -3.39 11.52 27.81
N ALA A 120 -2.20 11.77 27.27
CA ALA A 120 -1.68 13.12 27.08
C ALA A 120 -2.51 13.91 26.06
N ILE A 121 -2.92 13.26 24.97
CA ILE A 121 -3.75 13.89 23.93
C ILE A 121 -5.18 14.17 24.47
N ALA A 122 -5.76 13.25 25.24
CA ALA A 122 -7.04 13.44 25.92
C ALA A 122 -6.96 14.61 26.91
N ALA A 123 -5.89 14.70 27.71
CA ALA A 123 -5.65 15.82 28.62
C ALA A 123 -5.50 17.15 27.86
N PHE A 124 -4.82 17.16 26.71
CA PHE A 124 -4.71 18.32 25.82
C PHE A 124 -6.08 18.86 25.39
N TYR A 125 -7.02 17.97 25.05
CA TYR A 125 -8.39 18.36 24.71
C TYR A 125 -9.21 18.79 25.92
N ALA A 126 -9.12 18.05 27.03
CA ALA A 126 -9.85 18.33 28.27
C ALA A 126 -9.50 19.70 28.87
N ALA A 127 -8.21 20.08 28.82
CA ALA A 127 -7.72 21.38 29.28
C ALA A 127 -8.02 22.53 28.29
N GLY A 128 -8.63 22.24 27.13
CA GLY A 128 -8.99 23.25 26.14
C GLY A 128 -7.81 23.81 25.32
N HIS A 129 -6.63 23.19 25.41
CA HIS A 129 -5.41 23.70 24.76
C HIS A 129 -5.52 23.81 23.23
N HIS A 130 -6.30 22.93 22.59
CA HIS A 130 -6.61 23.00 21.15
C HIS A 130 -7.18 24.35 20.69
N ARG A 131 -7.87 25.10 21.57
CA ARG A 131 -8.43 26.42 21.26
C ARG A 131 -7.39 27.53 21.27
N ALA A 132 -6.27 27.32 21.96
CA ALA A 132 -5.17 28.28 22.06
C ALA A 132 -4.14 28.13 20.94
N ILE A 133 -4.22 27.05 20.14
CA ILE A 133 -3.36 26.88 18.97
C ILE A 133 -3.88 27.76 17.84
N SER A 134 -3.01 28.62 17.30
CA SER A 134 -3.34 29.47 16.16
C SER A 134 -3.19 28.71 14.83
N PRO A 135 -4.09 28.93 13.85
CA PRO A 135 -3.93 28.37 12.51
C PRO A 135 -2.71 28.96 11.80
N PRO A 136 -1.92 28.15 11.09
CA PRO A 136 -0.83 28.66 10.26
C PRO A 136 -1.39 29.46 9.06
N GLU A 137 -0.63 30.46 8.59
CA GLU A 137 -1.02 31.29 7.44
C GLU A 137 -1.32 30.48 6.17
N LYS A 138 -0.59 29.37 5.98
CA LYS A 138 -0.77 28.45 4.86
C LYS A 138 -1.18 27.10 5.41
N CYS A 139 -2.46 26.78 5.23
CA CYS A 139 -3.03 25.49 5.59
C CYS A 139 -4.07 25.08 4.55
N SER A 140 -4.10 23.79 4.21
CA SER A 140 -5.08 23.16 3.35
C SER A 140 -5.91 22.15 4.15
N ARG A 141 -7.12 21.83 3.66
CA ARG A 141 -7.97 20.77 4.22
C ARG A 141 -7.34 19.38 4.18
N THR A 142 -6.33 19.19 3.33
CA THR A 142 -5.62 17.92 3.18
C THR A 142 -4.38 17.82 4.07
N ASP A 143 -4.01 18.89 4.75
CA ASP A 143 -2.79 18.92 5.58
C ASP A 143 -3.00 18.12 6.86
N LEU A 144 -2.21 17.06 7.00
CA LEU A 144 -2.25 16.19 8.16
C LEU A 144 -1.43 16.77 9.32
N VAL A 145 -1.98 16.65 10.52
CA VAL A 145 -1.35 17.00 11.80
C VAL A 145 -1.15 15.71 12.57
N ALA A 146 0.07 15.44 13.02
CA ALA A 146 0.36 14.33 13.93
C ALA A 146 0.72 14.83 15.33
N PHE A 147 0.27 14.11 16.35
CA PHE A 147 0.68 14.35 17.74
C PHE A 147 2.04 13.70 18.02
N GLU A 148 2.92 14.46 18.68
CA GLU A 148 4.19 13.97 19.24
C GLU A 148 4.15 14.13 20.76
N VAL A 149 4.32 13.04 21.49
CA VAL A 149 4.33 12.98 22.96
C VAL A 149 5.70 12.46 23.38
N ASN A 150 6.43 13.20 24.22
CA ASN A 150 7.80 12.89 24.66
C ASN A 150 8.78 12.55 23.53
N GLY A 151 8.67 13.22 22.38
CA GLY A 151 9.57 12.98 21.24
C GLY A 151 9.23 11.73 20.41
N GLN A 152 8.14 11.02 20.73
CA GLN A 152 7.61 9.93 19.92
C GLN A 152 6.30 10.35 19.25
N ILE A 153 6.13 10.03 17.96
CA ILE A 153 4.85 10.22 17.28
C ILE A 153 3.83 9.25 17.86
N ALA A 154 2.70 9.78 18.34
CA ALA A 154 1.70 9.01 19.05
C ALA A 154 1.13 7.84 18.22
N SER A 155 0.97 8.02 16.90
CA SER A 155 0.48 6.95 16.03
C SER A 155 1.45 5.81 15.77
N ASP A 156 2.75 6.01 16.04
CA ASP A 156 3.78 4.99 15.87
C ASP A 156 3.82 4.03 17.07
N HIS A 157 3.24 4.43 18.20
CA HIS A 157 3.21 3.64 19.43
C HIS A 157 2.43 2.33 19.23
N GLU A 158 2.91 1.22 19.81
CA GLU A 158 2.30 -0.12 19.63
C GLU A 158 0.83 -0.16 20.08
N SER A 159 0.51 0.54 21.17
CA SER A 159 -0.88 0.73 21.63
C SER A 159 -1.77 1.34 20.55
N ALA A 160 -1.28 2.36 19.83
CA ALA A 160 -2.03 2.99 18.74
C ALA A 160 -2.28 1.99 17.60
N GLN A 161 -1.26 1.19 17.24
CA GLN A 161 -1.38 0.17 16.19
C GLN A 161 -2.42 -0.89 16.57
N ARG A 162 -2.38 -1.42 17.80
CA ARG A 162 -3.32 -2.41 18.32
C ARG A 162 -4.75 -1.85 18.38
N PHE A 163 -4.92 -0.67 18.95
CA PHE A 163 -6.23 -0.03 19.07
C PHE A 163 -6.83 0.32 17.71
N TRP A 164 -6.03 0.95 16.82
CA TRP A 164 -6.47 1.30 15.48
C TRP A 164 -6.85 0.08 14.65
N ALA A 165 -6.09 -1.01 14.74
CA ALA A 165 -6.42 -2.25 14.03
C ALA A 165 -7.82 -2.74 14.40
N LYS A 166 -8.20 -2.68 15.69
CA LYS A 166 -9.54 -3.04 16.17
C LYS A 166 -10.62 -2.09 15.66
N VAL A 167 -10.41 -0.77 15.78
CA VAL A 167 -11.38 0.25 15.33
C VAL A 167 -11.59 0.19 13.81
N ALA A 168 -10.51 0.15 13.05
CA ALA A 168 -10.55 0.09 11.59
C ALA A 168 -11.13 -1.24 11.09
N ALA A 169 -10.82 -2.35 11.77
CA ALA A 169 -11.47 -3.64 11.55
C ALA A 169 -12.98 -3.56 11.79
N GLY A 170 -13.44 -3.00 12.91
CA GLY A 170 -14.88 -2.84 13.18
C GLY A 170 -15.60 -2.02 12.10
N ARG A 171 -14.95 -0.99 11.56
CA ARG A 171 -15.50 -0.14 10.48
C ARG A 171 -15.54 -0.80 9.11
N LYS A 172 -14.77 -1.88 8.90
CA LYS A 172 -14.58 -2.54 7.59
C LYS A 172 -14.93 -4.02 7.58
N GLY A 173 -15.14 -4.61 8.75
CA GLY A 173 -15.48 -5.99 8.98
C GLY A 173 -16.95 -6.25 8.67
N LEU A 174 -17.24 -7.49 8.30
CA LEU A 174 -18.60 -7.98 8.09
C LEU A 174 -19.33 -8.25 9.42
N GLY A 175 -18.65 -8.06 10.55
CA GLY A 175 -19.18 -8.39 11.88
C GLY A 175 -19.26 -9.90 12.14
N ARG A 176 -18.59 -10.73 11.34
CA ARG A 176 -18.54 -12.19 11.51
C ARG A 176 -17.15 -12.75 11.22
N SER A 177 -16.81 -13.84 11.92
CA SER A 177 -15.63 -14.66 11.62
C SER A 177 -16.01 -15.81 10.67
N GLY A 178 -15.05 -16.31 9.89
CA GLY A 178 -15.25 -17.43 8.99
C GLY A 178 -13.98 -17.82 8.24
N LEU A 179 -14.05 -18.87 7.40
CA LEU A 179 -12.93 -19.36 6.62
C LEU A 179 -12.52 -18.35 5.53
N CYS A 180 -11.29 -17.85 5.58
CA CYS A 180 -10.76 -16.98 4.54
C CYS A 180 -10.32 -17.80 3.32
N LEU A 181 -10.81 -17.46 2.12
CA LEU A 181 -10.44 -18.13 0.86
C LEU A 181 -9.00 -17.86 0.41
N VAL A 182 -8.32 -16.89 1.03
CA VAL A 182 -6.91 -16.58 0.73
C VAL A 182 -6.01 -17.46 1.60
N CYS A 183 -5.98 -17.24 2.93
CA CYS A 183 -5.06 -17.96 3.81
C CYS A 183 -5.56 -19.32 4.31
N GLY A 184 -6.82 -19.68 4.06
CA GLY A 184 -7.42 -20.93 4.55
C GLY A 184 -7.65 -20.99 6.06
N GLN A 185 -7.56 -19.86 6.77
CA GLN A 185 -7.74 -19.79 8.23
C GLN A 185 -9.09 -19.18 8.61
N VAL A 186 -9.65 -19.61 9.74
CA VAL A 186 -10.85 -18.98 10.33
C VAL A 186 -10.43 -17.69 11.03
N ARG A 187 -10.94 -16.55 10.54
CA ARG A 187 -10.60 -15.20 11.02
C ARG A 187 -11.78 -14.24 10.83
N ASP A 188 -11.67 -13.04 11.38
CA ASP A 188 -12.61 -11.95 11.13
C ASP A 188 -12.60 -11.52 9.66
N LEU A 189 -13.79 -11.53 9.06
CA LEU A 189 -13.98 -11.32 7.63
C LEU A 189 -14.26 -9.85 7.32
N LEU A 190 -13.73 -9.39 6.18
CA LEU A 190 -14.01 -8.06 5.65
C LEU A 190 -15.41 -8.00 5.03
N GLN A 191 -16.10 -6.89 5.22
CA GLN A 191 -17.24 -6.51 4.40
C GLN A 191 -16.75 -5.97 3.04
N THR A 192 -15.72 -5.11 3.06
CA THR A 192 -15.10 -4.53 1.86
C THR A 192 -13.59 -4.49 1.99
N ILE A 193 -12.87 -4.53 0.86
CA ILE A 193 -11.41 -4.33 0.88
C ILE A 193 -11.12 -2.89 1.32
N PRO A 194 -10.30 -2.68 2.37
CA PRO A 194 -10.15 -1.37 3.01
C PRO A 194 -9.24 -0.40 2.25
N GLN A 195 -8.35 -0.91 1.40
CA GLN A 195 -7.36 -0.13 0.64
C GLN A 195 -7.53 -0.33 -0.88
N GLN A 196 -7.05 0.65 -1.65
CA GLN A 196 -7.09 0.64 -3.11
C GLN A 196 -5.70 0.92 -3.67
N ILE A 197 -5.44 0.39 -4.86
CA ILE A 197 -4.19 0.65 -5.58
C ILE A 197 -4.26 2.07 -6.18
N PRO A 198 -3.24 2.92 -5.96
CA PRO A 198 -3.18 4.25 -6.52
C PRO A 198 -3.37 4.28 -8.05
N ARG A 199 -4.20 5.20 -8.57
CA ARG A 199 -4.48 5.29 -10.03
C ARG A 199 -3.22 5.44 -10.88
N ARG A 200 -2.20 6.14 -10.35
CA ARG A 200 -0.92 6.35 -11.03
C ARG A 200 -0.16 5.06 -11.31
N LEU A 201 -0.54 3.97 -10.64
CA LEU A 201 0.06 2.65 -10.82
C LEU A 201 -0.66 1.80 -11.87
N LEU A 202 -1.83 2.23 -12.32
CA LEU A 202 -2.72 1.43 -13.16
C LEU A 202 -3.10 2.21 -14.43
N PRO A 203 -2.43 1.94 -15.57
CA PRO A 203 -2.80 2.54 -16.84
C PRO A 203 -4.28 2.29 -17.17
N GLY A 204 -5.02 3.34 -17.52
CA GLY A 204 -6.48 3.28 -17.76
C GLY A 204 -7.37 3.50 -16.53
N ALA A 205 -6.82 3.60 -15.33
CA ALA A 205 -7.59 3.97 -14.14
C ALA A 205 -7.81 5.49 -14.08
N THR A 206 -9.04 5.92 -13.86
CA THR A 206 -9.35 7.34 -13.58
C THR A 206 -9.40 7.64 -12.08
N GLN A 207 -9.57 6.60 -11.26
CA GLN A 207 -9.62 6.65 -9.80
C GLN A 207 -8.70 5.59 -9.19
N ASN A 208 -8.43 5.68 -7.88
CA ASN A 208 -7.79 4.57 -7.18
C ASN A 208 -8.68 3.34 -7.30
N ALA A 209 -8.06 2.18 -7.51
CA ALA A 209 -8.77 1.02 -7.98
C ALA A 209 -8.73 -0.14 -6.98
N SER A 210 -9.84 -0.87 -6.91
CA SER A 210 -9.94 -2.09 -6.10
C SER A 210 -9.60 -3.32 -6.93
N LEU A 211 -8.76 -4.20 -6.38
CA LEU A 211 -8.47 -5.51 -6.96
C LEU A 211 -9.63 -6.49 -6.79
N VAL A 212 -10.28 -6.47 -5.63
CA VAL A 212 -11.49 -7.27 -5.33
C VAL A 212 -12.56 -6.31 -4.83
N SER A 213 -13.73 -6.30 -5.46
CA SER A 213 -14.83 -5.40 -5.11
C SER A 213 -16.18 -5.95 -5.58
N VAL A 214 -17.14 -6.00 -4.65
CA VAL A 214 -18.54 -6.37 -4.88
C VAL A 214 -19.42 -5.23 -4.34
N ASN A 215 -19.46 -4.11 -5.07
CA ASN A 215 -20.14 -2.89 -4.61
C ASN A 215 -21.66 -2.89 -4.88
N GLU A 216 -22.09 -3.69 -5.87
CA GLU A 216 -23.50 -3.82 -6.26
C GLU A 216 -23.91 -5.28 -6.22
N ALA A 217 -25.19 -5.50 -5.95
CA ALA A 217 -25.80 -6.83 -5.82
C ALA A 217 -25.49 -7.70 -7.05
N VAL A 218 -25.62 -7.12 -8.24
CA VAL A 218 -25.38 -7.78 -9.53
C VAL A 218 -23.94 -8.27 -9.73
N HIS A 219 -22.97 -7.79 -8.95
CA HIS A 219 -21.59 -8.28 -9.01
C HIS A 219 -21.38 -9.53 -8.13
N GLY A 220 -22.30 -9.82 -7.21
CA GLY A 220 -22.16 -10.89 -6.24
C GLY A 220 -23.03 -12.10 -6.56
N TYR A 221 -22.66 -13.24 -5.98
CA TYR A 221 -23.49 -14.43 -5.99
C TYR A 221 -24.82 -14.16 -5.26
N GLU A 222 -25.92 -14.72 -5.78
CA GLU A 222 -27.28 -14.52 -5.26
C GLU A 222 -27.66 -13.03 -5.04
N LEU A 223 -27.19 -12.15 -5.93
CA LEU A 223 -27.46 -10.72 -5.85
C LEU A 223 -27.04 -10.09 -4.51
N THR A 224 -26.02 -10.64 -3.86
CA THR A 224 -25.56 -10.16 -2.55
C THR A 224 -24.40 -9.17 -2.70
N LYS A 225 -24.52 -8.01 -2.06
CA LYS A 225 -23.42 -7.02 -1.98
C LYS A 225 -22.30 -7.51 -1.06
N PHE A 226 -21.14 -6.86 -1.15
CA PHE A 226 -19.99 -7.07 -0.27
C PHE A 226 -19.33 -8.45 -0.44
N LEU A 227 -18.29 -8.70 0.36
CA LEU A 227 -17.49 -9.93 0.29
C LEU A 227 -18.15 -11.12 0.99
N ALA A 228 -19.49 -11.18 1.03
CA ALA A 228 -20.23 -12.22 1.76
C ALA A 228 -19.91 -13.65 1.24
N TYR A 229 -19.87 -13.82 -0.09
CA TYR A 229 -19.55 -15.08 -0.76
C TYR A 229 -18.11 -15.17 -1.29
N THR A 230 -17.30 -14.14 -1.01
CA THR A 230 -15.86 -14.12 -1.29
C THR A 230 -15.11 -13.81 0.00
N PRO A 231 -15.20 -14.68 1.03
CA PRO A 231 -14.72 -14.33 2.37
C PRO A 231 -13.21 -14.14 2.39
N ILE A 232 -12.78 -12.91 2.69
CA ILE A 232 -11.38 -12.51 2.83
C ILE A 232 -11.21 -11.92 4.22
N CYS A 233 -10.25 -12.43 4.99
CA CYS A 233 -9.96 -11.88 6.31
C CYS A 233 -9.27 -10.52 6.23
N ILE A 234 -9.34 -9.76 7.32
CA ILE A 234 -8.74 -8.42 7.42
C ILE A 234 -7.26 -8.43 7.05
N THR A 235 -6.47 -9.36 7.61
CA THR A 235 -5.04 -9.46 7.34
C THR A 235 -4.78 -9.64 5.85
N CYS A 236 -5.38 -10.65 5.21
CA CYS A 236 -5.17 -10.91 3.79
C CYS A 236 -5.61 -9.73 2.92
N GLY A 237 -6.77 -9.12 3.19
CA GLY A 237 -7.27 -8.00 2.39
C GLY A 237 -6.35 -6.77 2.41
N LEU A 238 -5.67 -6.51 3.53
CA LEU A 238 -4.65 -5.46 3.64
C LEU A 238 -3.33 -5.87 2.98
N THR A 239 -2.87 -7.09 3.24
CA THR A 239 -1.60 -7.62 2.72
C THR A 239 -1.60 -7.66 1.19
N ILE A 240 -2.66 -8.16 0.56
CA ILE A 240 -2.76 -8.27 -0.91
C ILE A 240 -2.54 -6.91 -1.58
N ILE A 241 -3.25 -5.88 -1.10
CA ILE A 241 -3.21 -4.54 -1.73
C ILE A 241 -1.87 -3.85 -1.46
N SER A 242 -1.35 -3.94 -0.23
CA SER A 242 -0.06 -3.37 0.13
C SER A 242 1.09 -4.00 -0.68
N GLN A 243 1.14 -5.33 -0.78
CA GLN A 243 2.20 -6.02 -1.52
C GLN A 243 2.14 -5.73 -3.02
N LEU A 244 0.95 -5.78 -3.63
CA LEU A 244 0.83 -5.47 -5.05
C LEU A 244 1.17 -4.00 -5.34
N THR A 245 0.82 -3.08 -4.44
CA THR A 245 1.19 -1.66 -4.58
C THR A 245 2.70 -1.49 -4.49
N ALA A 246 3.36 -2.11 -3.51
CA ALA A 246 4.82 -2.05 -3.37
C ALA A 246 5.55 -2.61 -4.61
N LEU A 247 5.12 -3.77 -5.11
CA LEU A 247 5.67 -4.39 -6.32
C LEU A 247 5.51 -3.48 -7.55
N LEU A 248 4.37 -2.80 -7.70
CA LEU A 248 4.12 -1.87 -8.81
C LEU A 248 4.85 -0.52 -8.69
N GLU A 249 5.32 -0.17 -7.49
CA GLU A 249 6.11 1.04 -7.24
C GLU A 249 7.59 0.81 -7.46
N ASP A 250 8.06 -0.40 -7.14
CA ASP A 250 9.46 -0.76 -7.29
C ASP A 250 9.78 -1.14 -8.74
N ARG A 251 10.73 -0.42 -9.35
CA ARG A 251 11.22 -0.69 -10.72
C ARG A 251 11.99 -2.00 -10.83
N LYS A 252 12.50 -2.54 -9.71
CA LYS A 252 13.12 -3.86 -9.66
C LYS A 252 12.11 -5.00 -9.83
N HIS A 253 10.85 -4.72 -9.49
CA HIS A 253 9.75 -5.69 -9.49
C HIS A 253 8.67 -5.36 -10.50
N SER A 254 8.79 -4.29 -11.27
CA SER A 254 7.77 -3.89 -12.23
C SER A 254 8.29 -3.14 -13.44
N VAL A 255 7.55 -3.27 -14.54
CA VAL A 255 7.80 -2.54 -15.78
C VAL A 255 6.53 -1.96 -16.34
N ARG A 256 6.67 -0.79 -16.98
CA ARG A 256 5.64 -0.16 -17.79
C ARG A 256 6.27 0.37 -19.06
N PHE A 257 5.81 -0.12 -20.20
CA PHE A 257 6.29 0.36 -21.49
C PHE A 257 5.40 1.49 -22.01
N ALA A 258 6.03 2.52 -22.59
CA ALA A 258 5.32 3.62 -23.20
C ALA A 258 4.43 3.10 -24.34
N GLY A 259 3.20 3.61 -24.43
CA GLY A 259 2.20 3.16 -25.40
C GLY A 259 1.41 1.92 -24.98
N GLN A 260 1.84 1.19 -23.95
CA GLN A 260 1.08 0.04 -23.45
C GLN A 260 0.04 0.46 -22.40
N GLY A 261 -1.14 -0.13 -22.49
CA GLY A 261 -2.27 0.10 -21.57
C GLY A 261 -2.24 -0.73 -20.29
N ALA A 262 -1.09 -1.26 -19.88
CA ALA A 262 -0.94 -2.12 -18.72
C ALA A 262 0.42 -1.97 -18.03
N ALA A 263 0.49 -2.42 -16.78
CA ALA A 263 1.70 -2.54 -15.98
C ALA A 263 1.91 -4.00 -15.59
N MET A 264 3.14 -4.48 -15.67
CA MET A 264 3.50 -5.83 -15.21
C MET A 264 4.32 -5.73 -13.94
N ALA A 265 4.02 -6.58 -12.96
CA ALA A 265 4.81 -6.77 -11.75
C ALA A 265 5.18 -8.25 -11.57
N TRP A 266 6.33 -8.52 -10.96
CA TRP A 266 6.85 -9.86 -10.73
C TRP A 266 7.51 -10.01 -9.36
N TRP A 267 7.51 -11.23 -8.84
CA TRP A 267 8.16 -11.60 -7.59
C TRP A 267 8.44 -13.10 -7.55
N VAL A 268 9.27 -13.52 -6.60
CA VAL A 268 9.55 -14.93 -6.32
C VAL A 268 9.05 -15.24 -4.91
N VAL A 269 8.34 -16.36 -4.77
CA VAL A 269 8.00 -16.94 -3.48
C VAL A 269 9.02 -18.03 -3.16
N GLY A 270 9.65 -17.93 -1.99
CA GLY A 270 10.78 -18.77 -1.58
C GLY A 270 12.11 -18.03 -1.69
N GLU A 271 13.18 -18.67 -1.22
CA GLU A 271 14.53 -18.10 -1.30
C GLU A 271 15.08 -18.21 -2.73
N SER A 272 15.60 -17.10 -3.22
CA SER A 272 16.18 -17.00 -4.56
C SER A 272 17.16 -15.84 -4.63
N THR A 273 18.26 -16.04 -5.34
CA THR A 273 19.18 -14.99 -5.79
C THR A 273 18.92 -14.60 -7.25
N PHE A 274 17.85 -15.12 -7.85
CA PHE A 274 17.47 -14.83 -9.22
C PHE A 274 16.98 -13.39 -9.36
N ASP A 275 17.74 -12.59 -10.12
CA ASP A 275 17.39 -11.20 -10.39
C ASP A 275 16.72 -11.06 -11.76
N ILE A 276 15.40 -10.89 -11.73
CA ILE A 276 14.58 -10.70 -12.94
C ILE A 276 14.79 -9.29 -13.52
N GLU A 277 15.17 -8.30 -12.71
CA GLU A 277 15.44 -6.94 -13.17
C GLU A 277 16.56 -6.95 -14.22
N GLU A 278 17.62 -7.72 -13.96
CA GLU A 278 18.75 -7.88 -14.87
C GLU A 278 18.31 -8.39 -16.25
N ILE A 279 17.26 -9.21 -16.31
CA ILE A 279 16.74 -9.78 -17.56
C ILE A 279 16.03 -8.73 -18.42
N PHE A 280 15.25 -7.86 -17.79
CA PHE A 280 14.49 -6.81 -18.50
C PHE A 280 15.32 -5.58 -18.83
N ASN A 281 16.34 -5.26 -18.02
CA ASN A 281 17.07 -4.00 -18.08
C ASN A 281 18.55 -4.13 -18.48
N THR A 282 19.09 -5.33 -18.76
CA THR A 282 20.48 -5.45 -19.21
C THR A 282 20.70 -4.83 -20.59
N ASP A 283 21.82 -4.12 -20.76
CA ASP A 283 22.31 -3.73 -22.07
C ASP A 283 23.13 -4.83 -22.76
N ASP A 284 23.45 -5.91 -22.05
CA ASP A 284 24.22 -7.05 -22.56
C ASP A 284 23.45 -8.37 -22.35
N PRO A 285 22.58 -8.77 -23.31
CA PRO A 285 21.85 -10.03 -23.23
C PRO A 285 22.76 -11.28 -23.19
N LYS A 286 24.05 -11.19 -23.57
CA LYS A 286 25.01 -12.29 -23.39
C LYS A 286 25.26 -12.59 -21.91
N LYS A 287 25.19 -11.58 -21.01
CA LYS A 287 25.33 -11.77 -19.56
C LYS A 287 24.14 -12.52 -18.97
N VAL A 288 22.92 -12.17 -19.38
CA VAL A 288 21.70 -12.85 -18.94
C VAL A 288 21.71 -14.32 -19.35
N ARG A 289 22.10 -14.63 -20.60
CA ARG A 289 22.24 -16.02 -21.03
C ARG A 289 23.29 -16.78 -20.22
N LYS A 290 24.45 -16.16 -19.92
CA LYS A 290 25.50 -16.77 -19.09
C LYS A 290 25.05 -17.04 -17.66
N LEU A 291 24.24 -16.16 -17.08
CA LEU A 291 23.66 -16.32 -15.75
C LEU A 291 22.65 -17.47 -15.74
N LEU A 292 21.74 -17.50 -16.73
CA LEU A 292 20.75 -18.56 -16.89
C LEU A 292 21.37 -19.94 -17.21
N ALA A 293 22.50 -19.99 -17.94
CA ALA A 293 23.21 -21.24 -18.25
C ALA A 293 24.16 -21.73 -17.13
N ALA A 294 24.31 -20.96 -16.04
CA ALA A 294 25.27 -21.27 -14.99
C ALA A 294 25.01 -22.62 -14.27
N PRO A 295 23.75 -23.01 -13.95
CA PRO A 295 23.48 -24.27 -13.27
C PRO A 295 23.92 -25.50 -14.09
N ALA A 296 23.69 -25.48 -15.41
CA ALA A 296 24.13 -26.54 -16.32
C ALA A 296 25.67 -26.69 -16.43
N LYS A 297 26.42 -25.69 -15.95
CA LYS A 297 27.90 -25.67 -15.90
C LYS A 297 28.46 -25.99 -14.51
N GLY A 298 27.64 -26.56 -13.62
CA GLY A 298 28.06 -26.98 -12.27
C GLY A 298 28.19 -25.83 -11.25
N ARG A 299 27.64 -24.66 -11.53
CA ARG A 299 27.49 -23.58 -10.54
C ARG A 299 26.23 -23.80 -9.69
N PRO A 300 26.20 -23.32 -8.44
CA PRO A 300 25.02 -23.46 -7.59
C PRO A 300 23.80 -22.83 -8.28
N PRO A 301 22.61 -23.45 -8.16
CA PRO A 301 21.38 -22.91 -8.72
C PRO A 301 21.04 -21.57 -8.09
N THR A 302 20.41 -20.70 -8.86
CA THR A 302 19.97 -19.36 -8.46
C THR A 302 18.77 -19.36 -7.53
N ALA A 303 18.16 -20.52 -7.28
CA ALA A 303 17.01 -20.66 -6.40
C ALA A 303 16.94 -22.04 -5.72
N ASN A 304 16.31 -22.06 -4.55
CA ASN A 304 16.03 -23.30 -3.83
C ASN A 304 14.97 -24.15 -4.53
N ILE A 305 15.01 -25.46 -4.27
CA ILE A 305 13.98 -26.41 -4.69
C ILE A 305 12.64 -25.98 -4.07
N GLY A 306 11.68 -25.60 -4.91
CA GLY A 306 10.35 -25.14 -4.49
C GLY A 306 10.08 -23.65 -4.70
N SER A 307 11.08 -22.85 -5.09
CA SER A 307 10.87 -21.44 -5.42
C SER A 307 9.95 -21.27 -6.64
N THR A 308 8.98 -20.36 -6.51
CA THR A 308 7.94 -20.13 -7.52
C THR A 308 8.02 -18.69 -8.03
N PHE A 309 8.20 -18.53 -9.33
CA PHE A 309 8.07 -17.24 -10.00
C PHE A 309 6.60 -16.89 -10.18
N CYS A 310 6.26 -15.65 -9.87
CA CYS A 310 4.93 -15.08 -10.02
C CYS A 310 5.03 -13.78 -10.84
N SER A 311 4.11 -13.58 -11.79
CA SER A 311 3.93 -12.26 -12.40
C SER A 311 2.45 -11.96 -12.66
N VAL A 312 2.10 -10.69 -12.56
CA VAL A 312 0.75 -10.20 -12.83
C VAL A 312 0.83 -8.99 -13.75
N THR A 313 0.02 -9.01 -14.80
CA THR A 313 -0.18 -7.85 -15.69
C THR A 313 -1.51 -7.22 -15.36
N VAL A 314 -1.50 -5.95 -14.97
CA VAL A 314 -2.67 -5.21 -14.51
C VAL A 314 -2.90 -3.94 -15.31
N SER A 315 -4.17 -3.60 -15.52
CA SER A 315 -4.59 -2.28 -15.98
C SER A 315 -5.70 -1.74 -15.08
N GLY A 316 -6.10 -0.50 -15.32
CA GLY A 316 -7.25 0.11 -14.68
C GLY A 316 -8.48 0.14 -15.60
N ASN A 317 -9.65 0.09 -14.98
CA ASN A 317 -10.92 0.48 -15.58
C ASN A 317 -11.71 1.30 -14.55
N VAL A 318 -11.70 2.63 -14.71
CA VAL A 318 -12.29 3.59 -13.77
C VAL A 318 -11.73 3.43 -12.35
N ALA A 319 -12.39 2.62 -11.51
CA ALA A 319 -12.03 2.34 -10.12
C ALA A 319 -11.82 0.83 -9.84
N ARG A 320 -11.57 0.03 -10.89
CA ARG A 320 -11.30 -1.42 -10.79
C ARG A 320 -9.97 -1.78 -11.42
N THR A 321 -9.24 -2.66 -10.76
CA THR A 321 -8.04 -3.27 -11.34
C THR A 321 -8.47 -4.43 -12.23
N VAL A 322 -8.02 -4.43 -13.47
CA VAL A 322 -8.22 -5.52 -14.43
C VAL A 322 -6.94 -6.35 -14.44
N VAL A 323 -7.02 -7.61 -14.02
CA VAL A 323 -5.94 -8.57 -14.21
C VAL A 323 -6.01 -9.03 -15.66
N ARG A 324 -5.02 -8.62 -16.45
CA ARG A 324 -4.89 -8.97 -17.88
C ARG A 324 -4.23 -10.33 -18.07
N ASP A 325 -3.25 -10.63 -17.21
CA ASP A 325 -2.52 -11.89 -17.23
C ASP A 325 -1.99 -12.23 -15.83
N TRP A 326 -1.82 -13.52 -15.57
CA TRP A 326 -1.29 -14.07 -14.31
C TRP A 326 -0.45 -15.32 -14.60
N ILE A 327 0.82 -15.26 -14.24
CA ILE A 327 1.77 -16.37 -14.39
C ILE A 327 2.19 -16.84 -13.00
N GLU A 328 2.07 -18.15 -12.78
CA GLU A 328 2.57 -18.86 -11.60
C GLU A 328 3.32 -20.10 -12.12
N GLN A 329 4.66 -20.12 -12.01
CA GLN A 329 5.47 -21.23 -12.47
C GLN A 329 6.66 -21.50 -11.55
N PRO A 330 7.14 -22.76 -11.44
CA PRO A 330 8.40 -23.07 -10.79
C PRO A 330 9.52 -22.22 -11.39
N LEU A 331 10.33 -21.58 -10.54
CA LEU A 331 11.40 -20.71 -11.02
C LEU A 331 12.41 -21.42 -11.94
N PRO A 332 12.85 -22.67 -11.68
CA PRO A 332 13.71 -23.40 -12.62
C PRO A 332 13.12 -23.53 -14.03
N GLN A 333 11.79 -23.71 -14.13
CA GLN A 333 11.12 -23.80 -15.42
C GLN A 333 11.14 -22.45 -16.17
N ILE A 334 11.03 -21.33 -15.46
CA ILE A 334 11.18 -19.98 -16.04
C ILE A 334 12.61 -19.76 -16.53
N GLU A 335 13.62 -20.16 -15.76
CA GLU A 335 15.02 -20.07 -16.17
C GLU A 335 15.28 -20.87 -17.47
N ASP A 336 14.76 -22.10 -17.55
CA ASP A 336 14.85 -22.94 -18.75
C ASP A 336 14.09 -22.35 -19.95
N ASN A 337 12.91 -21.77 -19.72
CA ASN A 337 12.13 -21.12 -20.77
C ASN A 337 12.87 -19.90 -21.32
N LEU A 338 13.48 -19.09 -20.46
CA LEU A 338 14.27 -17.94 -20.87
C LEU A 338 15.54 -18.36 -21.60
N CYS A 339 16.23 -19.42 -21.13
CA CYS A 339 17.36 -20.01 -21.86
C CYS A 339 16.98 -20.34 -23.30
N ARG A 340 15.90 -21.11 -23.47
CA ARG A 340 15.39 -21.52 -24.79
C ARG A 340 14.99 -20.33 -25.63
N TRP A 341 14.30 -19.35 -25.04
CA TRP A 341 13.91 -18.14 -25.76
C TRP A 341 15.11 -17.39 -26.34
N PHE A 342 16.19 -17.22 -25.56
CA PHE A 342 17.40 -16.56 -26.05
C PHE A 342 18.11 -17.38 -27.14
N ASP A 343 18.13 -18.71 -27.02
CA ASP A 343 18.72 -19.59 -28.04
C ASP A 343 17.91 -19.54 -29.35
N ASP A 344 16.59 -19.55 -29.27
CA ASP A 344 15.67 -19.52 -30.41
C ASP A 344 15.69 -18.17 -31.16
N HIS A 345 16.03 -17.08 -30.47
CA HIS A 345 16.09 -15.72 -31.04
C HIS A 345 17.52 -15.22 -31.29
N LEU A 346 18.49 -16.13 -31.31
CA LEU A 346 19.85 -15.81 -31.68
C LEU A 346 19.92 -15.48 -33.17
N ILE A 347 20.41 -14.29 -33.50
CA ILE A 347 20.55 -13.83 -34.88
C ILE A 347 22.00 -13.49 -35.21
N VAL A 348 22.31 -13.42 -36.50
CA VAL A 348 23.59 -12.93 -37.00
C VAL A 348 23.43 -11.45 -37.35
N ASP A 349 24.27 -10.58 -36.81
CA ASP A 349 24.26 -9.16 -37.14
C ASP A 349 24.97 -8.87 -38.48
N TRP A 350 25.00 -7.59 -38.87
CA TRP A 350 25.61 -7.14 -40.13
C TRP A 350 27.13 -7.38 -40.21
N SER A 351 27.79 -7.63 -39.09
CA SER A 351 29.23 -7.96 -39.02
C SER A 351 29.50 -9.47 -39.13
N GLY A 352 28.45 -10.30 -39.08
CA GLY A 352 28.58 -11.75 -39.06
C GLY A 352 28.68 -12.34 -37.65
N GLU A 353 28.56 -11.52 -36.60
CA GLU A 353 28.59 -11.99 -35.21
C GLU A 353 27.22 -12.43 -34.71
N LEU A 354 27.20 -13.46 -33.86
CA LEU A 354 26.00 -13.89 -33.15
C LEU A 354 25.61 -12.87 -32.07
N THR A 355 24.38 -12.37 -32.15
CA THR A 355 23.82 -11.40 -31.23
C THR A 355 22.45 -11.83 -30.72
N TYR A 356 22.19 -11.55 -29.44
CA TYR A 356 20.92 -11.83 -28.79
C TYR A 356 20.06 -10.57 -28.82
N VAL A 357 18.77 -10.74 -29.12
CA VAL A 357 17.81 -9.64 -29.04
C VAL A 357 17.34 -9.49 -27.59
N ARG A 358 17.26 -8.25 -27.09
CA ARG A 358 16.71 -8.00 -25.76
C ARG A 358 15.20 -8.23 -25.74
N LEU A 359 14.70 -8.80 -24.64
CA LEU A 359 13.27 -9.06 -24.46
C LEU A 359 12.45 -7.76 -24.52
N ASP A 360 12.95 -6.68 -23.90
CA ASP A 360 12.29 -5.38 -23.89
C ASP A 360 12.18 -4.76 -25.30
N GLN A 361 13.20 -4.96 -26.13
CA GLN A 361 13.23 -4.48 -27.51
C GLN A 361 12.18 -5.21 -28.34
N MET A 362 12.05 -6.52 -28.18
CA MET A 362 11.01 -7.31 -28.86
C MET A 362 9.60 -6.87 -28.46
N VAL A 363 9.37 -6.66 -27.16
CA VAL A 363 8.08 -6.15 -26.65
C VAL A 363 7.75 -4.77 -27.23
N ARG A 364 8.73 -3.87 -27.34
CA ARG A 364 8.54 -2.53 -27.92
C ARG A 364 8.20 -2.53 -29.40
N VAL A 365 8.72 -3.48 -30.18
CA VAL A 365 8.44 -3.55 -31.63
C VAL A 365 7.15 -4.31 -31.95
N ALA A 366 6.74 -5.25 -31.09
CA ALA A 366 5.49 -6.00 -31.25
C ALA A 366 4.25 -5.22 -30.79
N GLY A 367 4.41 -4.26 -29.86
CA GLY A 367 3.32 -3.53 -29.23
C GLY A 367 3.04 -2.12 -29.77
N ARG A 368 3.35 -1.84 -31.04
CA ARG A 368 3.00 -0.56 -31.69
C ARG A 368 1.58 -0.56 -32.24
#